data_AF-A0A0H4WUL2-F1
#
_entry.id   AF-A0A0H4WUL2-F1
#
_cell.length_a   1.000
_cell.length_b   1.000
_cell.length_c   1.000
_cell.angle_alpha   90.00
_cell.angle_beta   90.00
_cell.angle_gamma   90.00
#
_symmetry.space_group_name_H-M   'P 1'
#
loop_
_entity.id
_entity.type
_entity.pdbx_description
1 polymer ?
#
loop_
_entity_poly.entity_id
_entity_poly.type
_entity_poly.pdbx_seq_one_letter_code
_entity_poly.pdbx_strand_id
1 'polypeptide(L)'
;MFPAFTAPEALAALGGAPGQQPCVTEGEEDPKACSELVELEVQDVVPLEEAQAHAVVLATKDKGIVLPVFVDEASAISIAFRLAERQPPQPLAQDLLDDVVNRLGGKVTEVRIDDLRDNVYSGRVFLEQGQKKMTLEARPSDSIAMALTSHARIRVTRKVLTLAGITREEIEGLQKEGPGVGGSGPLDMTPGFPSPGAPNEPPIDMDLKGLPPGHPMPKTPPLGTGKEIEL
;
A
#
# COMPACT_ATOMS: atom_id res chain seq x y z
N MET A 1 28.47 12.33 -9.03
CA MET A 1 28.78 11.87 -7.66
C MET A 1 27.49 12.03 -6.87
N PHE A 2 26.68 10.97 -6.78
CA PHE A 2 25.40 11.03 -6.05
C PHE A 2 25.67 11.07 -4.54
N PRO A 3 24.94 11.86 -3.76
CA PRO A 3 25.10 11.86 -2.31
C PRO A 3 24.58 10.54 -1.74
N ALA A 4 25.37 9.94 -0.84
CA ALA A 4 25.00 8.75 -0.10
C ALA A 4 23.79 9.05 0.79
N PHE A 5 22.69 8.33 0.58
CA PHE A 5 21.55 8.33 1.48
C PHE A 5 21.96 7.58 2.74
N THR A 6 22.35 8.32 3.78
CA THR A 6 22.48 7.77 5.14
C THR A 6 21.12 7.88 5.81
N ALA A 7 20.50 6.72 6.09
CA ALA A 7 19.28 6.67 6.88
C ALA A 7 19.53 7.20 8.31
N PRO A 8 18.56 7.90 8.93
CA PRO A 8 18.71 8.40 10.30
C PRO A 8 18.74 7.25 11.33
N GLU A 9 19.66 7.36 12.31
CA GLU A 9 19.94 6.38 13.39
C GLU A 9 18.78 6.13 14.38
N ALA A 10 17.58 6.67 14.15
CA ALA A 10 16.46 6.56 15.08
C ALA A 10 15.72 5.20 15.05
N LEU A 11 16.07 4.31 14.11
CA LEU A 11 15.48 2.97 13.98
C LEU A 11 16.41 1.84 14.49
N ALA A 12 17.38 2.16 15.35
CA ALA A 12 18.29 1.18 15.94
C ALA A 12 17.80 0.60 17.29
N ALA A 13 16.60 0.96 17.77
CA ALA A 13 16.16 0.69 19.14
C ALA A 13 14.92 -0.19 19.29
N LEU A 14 14.66 -1.09 18.34
CA LEU A 14 13.85 -2.29 18.61
C LEU A 14 14.80 -3.47 18.81
N GLY A 15 15.32 -3.55 20.03
CA GLY A 15 16.15 -4.66 20.47
C GLY A 15 15.36 -5.97 20.37
N GLY A 16 15.75 -6.80 19.42
CA GLY A 16 15.32 -8.19 19.37
C GLY A 16 15.69 -8.89 20.67
N ALA A 17 14.74 -9.65 21.21
CA ALA A 17 15.00 -10.56 22.32
C ALA A 17 16.16 -11.51 21.94
N PRO A 18 17.11 -11.79 22.86
CA PRO A 18 18.19 -12.72 22.60
C PRO A 18 17.63 -14.14 22.65
N GLY A 19 17.36 -14.75 21.49
CA GLY A 19 16.95 -16.16 21.46
C GLY A 19 16.33 -16.74 20.20
N GLN A 20 15.97 -15.95 19.17
CA GLN A 20 15.41 -16.52 17.94
C GLN A 20 16.44 -16.53 16.82
N GLN A 21 17.18 -17.64 16.74
CA GLN A 21 17.87 -18.02 15.51
C GLN A 21 16.81 -18.31 14.43
N PRO A 22 16.79 -17.56 13.31
CA PRO A 22 15.88 -17.85 12.23
C PRO A 22 16.41 -19.04 11.44
N CYS A 23 15.61 -20.12 11.36
CA CYS A 23 15.84 -21.28 10.50
C CYS A 23 17.32 -21.65 10.28
N VAL A 24 18.10 -21.78 11.36
CA VAL A 24 19.41 -22.45 11.30
C VAL A 24 19.19 -23.83 11.88
N THR A 25 19.00 -24.80 11.01
CA THR A 25 18.95 -26.21 11.38
C THR A 25 20.38 -26.67 11.69
N GLU A 26 20.84 -26.52 12.92
CA GLU A 26 21.99 -27.28 13.41
C GLU A 26 21.51 -28.72 13.69
N GLY A 27 21.87 -29.64 12.79
CA GLY A 27 21.46 -31.05 12.83
C GLY A 27 20.47 -31.39 11.71
N GLU A 28 20.76 -32.47 10.99
CA GLU A 28 19.94 -33.03 9.91
C GLU A 28 18.43 -32.96 10.19
N GLU A 29 17.66 -32.20 9.39
CA GLU A 29 16.43 -32.66 8.70
C GLU A 29 15.73 -31.55 7.86
N ASP A 30 15.30 -31.98 6.67
CA ASP A 30 14.43 -31.38 5.64
C ASP A 30 14.66 -29.92 5.13
N PRO A 31 15.47 -29.71 4.06
CA PRO A 31 15.52 -28.44 3.31
C PRO A 31 14.17 -28.01 2.67
N LYS A 32 13.17 -28.88 2.76
CA LYS A 32 11.81 -28.67 2.25
C LYS A 32 10.97 -27.75 3.14
N ALA A 33 11.22 -27.70 4.45
CA ALA A 33 10.45 -26.86 5.37
C ALA A 33 10.72 -25.35 5.17
N CYS A 34 11.97 -24.99 4.86
CA CYS A 34 12.35 -23.60 4.56
C CYS A 34 11.86 -23.13 3.17
N SER A 35 11.45 -24.05 2.30
CA SER A 35 10.89 -23.78 0.97
C SER A 35 9.38 -24.00 0.88
N GLU A 36 8.72 -24.31 2.00
CA GLU A 36 7.27 -24.38 2.07
C GLU A 36 6.67 -23.01 1.71
N LEU A 37 5.67 -23.00 0.84
CA LEU A 37 5.03 -21.79 0.33
C LEU A 37 3.65 -21.60 0.93
N VAL A 38 3.46 -20.49 1.63
CA VAL A 38 2.18 -20.08 2.21
C VAL A 38 1.57 -19.01 1.32
N GLU A 39 0.27 -19.10 1.05
CA GLU A 39 -0.46 -18.11 0.25
C GLU A 39 -0.94 -16.96 1.13
N LEU A 40 -0.73 -15.73 0.65
CA LEU A 40 -1.13 -14.51 1.34
C LEU A 40 -2.00 -13.64 0.42
N GLU A 41 -2.77 -12.76 1.04
CA GLU A 41 -3.62 -11.77 0.39
C GLU A 41 -3.21 -10.36 0.85
N VAL A 42 -3.28 -9.39 -0.06
CA VAL A 42 -3.03 -7.99 0.29
C VAL A 42 -4.26 -7.47 1.03
N GLN A 43 -4.06 -7.04 2.27
CA GLN A 43 -5.12 -6.55 3.14
C GLN A 43 -5.25 -5.03 3.09
N ASP A 44 -4.12 -4.32 3.12
CA ASP A 44 -4.12 -2.86 3.21
C ASP A 44 -2.78 -2.25 2.75
N VAL A 45 -2.77 -0.94 2.53
CA VAL A 45 -1.57 -0.13 2.32
C VAL A 45 -1.60 1.02 3.34
N VAL A 46 -0.72 0.96 4.33
CA VAL A 46 -0.71 1.86 5.47
C VAL A 46 0.42 2.88 5.33
N PRO A 47 0.14 4.20 5.38
CA PRO A 47 1.17 5.23 5.44
C PRO A 47 1.81 5.27 6.83
N LEU A 48 3.13 5.47 6.88
CA LEU A 48 3.92 5.59 8.10
C LEU A 48 4.54 6.99 8.12
N GLU A 49 3.80 7.95 8.67
CA GLU A 49 4.14 9.38 8.62
C GLU A 49 5.53 9.66 9.21
N GLU A 50 5.85 9.08 10.36
CA GLU A 50 7.13 9.27 11.05
C GLU A 50 8.33 8.73 10.25
N ALA A 51 8.12 7.64 9.52
CA ALA A 51 9.16 6.96 8.76
C ALA A 51 9.23 7.45 7.30
N GLN A 52 8.31 8.34 6.87
CA GLN A 52 8.14 8.76 5.47
C GLN A 52 8.09 7.56 4.51
N ALA A 53 7.44 6.48 4.94
CA ALA A 53 7.38 5.21 4.23
C ALA A 53 5.95 4.70 4.17
N HIS A 54 5.73 3.65 3.39
CA HIS A 54 4.44 2.95 3.33
C HIS A 54 4.66 1.47 3.63
N ALA A 55 3.71 0.83 4.30
CA ALA A 55 3.70 -0.61 4.51
C ALA A 55 2.53 -1.24 3.76
N VAL A 56 2.84 -2.19 2.87
CA VAL A 56 1.85 -3.09 2.28
C VAL A 56 1.65 -4.24 3.25
N VAL A 57 0.42 -4.41 3.69
CA VAL A 57 0.06 -5.42 4.70
C VAL A 57 -0.44 -6.66 3.96
N LEU A 58 0.35 -7.73 3.99
CA LEU A 58 -0.09 -9.04 3.50
C LEU A 58 -0.56 -9.89 4.68
N ALA A 59 -1.60 -10.69 4.50
CA ALA A 59 -2.05 -11.62 5.53
C ALA A 59 -2.29 -13.02 4.98
N THR A 60 -2.08 -14.01 5.83
CA THR A 60 -2.57 -15.38 5.62
C THR A 60 -4.11 -15.40 5.54
N LYS A 61 -4.69 -16.41 4.86
CA LYS A 61 -6.15 -16.49 4.64
C LYS A 61 -6.97 -16.56 5.94
N ASP A 62 -6.41 -17.17 6.98
CA ASP A 62 -6.97 -17.24 8.32
C ASP A 62 -6.67 -15.97 9.17
N LYS A 63 -5.89 -15.03 8.62
CA LYS A 63 -5.45 -13.79 9.26
C LYS A 63 -4.69 -14.01 10.58
N GLY A 64 -4.10 -15.20 10.74
CA GLY A 64 -3.31 -15.53 11.93
C GLY A 64 -1.92 -14.89 11.92
N ILE A 65 -1.38 -14.68 10.72
CA ILE A 65 -0.07 -14.05 10.48
C ILE A 65 -0.21 -12.95 9.44
N VAL A 66 0.41 -11.80 9.75
CA VAL A 66 0.50 -10.62 8.91
C VAL A 66 1.97 -10.36 8.57
N LEU A 67 2.28 -10.06 7.31
CA LEU A 67 3.61 -9.69 6.84
C LEU A 67 3.59 -8.25 6.31
N PRO A 68 4.17 -7.28 7.05
CA PRO A 68 4.37 -5.94 6.53
C PRO A 68 5.55 -5.90 5.54
N VAL A 69 5.32 -5.37 4.35
CA VAL A 69 6.36 -5.11 3.35
C VAL A 69 6.46 -3.61 3.13
N PHE A 70 7.60 -3.03 3.53
CA PHE A 70 7.85 -1.60 3.36
C PHE A 70 8.16 -1.27 1.91
N VAL A 71 7.50 -0.23 1.39
CA VAL A 71 7.61 0.19 0.01
C VAL A 71 7.73 1.71 -0.09
N ASP A 72 8.26 2.16 -1.23
CA ASP A 72 8.27 3.58 -1.58
C ASP A 72 6.85 4.07 -1.95
N GLU A 73 6.68 5.39 -1.95
CA GLU A 73 5.40 6.04 -2.25
C GLU A 73 4.82 5.66 -3.61
N ALA A 74 5.64 5.58 -4.67
CA ALA A 74 5.14 5.25 -6.01
C ALA A 74 4.62 3.82 -6.08
N SER A 75 5.33 2.88 -5.46
CA SER A 75 4.86 1.50 -5.29
C SER A 75 3.57 1.43 -4.45
N ALA A 76 3.50 2.19 -3.35
CA ALA A 76 2.32 2.22 -2.48
C ALA A 76 1.07 2.71 -3.22
N ILE A 77 1.19 3.82 -3.96
CA ILE A 77 0.11 4.37 -4.78
C ILE A 77 -0.36 3.34 -5.82
N SER A 78 0.58 2.69 -6.50
CA SER A 78 0.30 1.68 -7.52
C SER A 78 -0.51 0.50 -6.96
N ILE A 79 -0.10 -0.01 -5.80
CA ILE A 79 -0.77 -1.12 -5.11
C ILE A 79 -2.12 -0.67 -4.56
N ALA A 80 -2.23 0.53 -3.98
CA ALA A 80 -3.48 1.04 -3.42
C ALA A 80 -4.58 1.19 -4.48
N PHE A 81 -4.27 1.73 -5.66
CA PHE A 81 -5.22 1.82 -6.76
C PHE A 81 -5.68 0.43 -7.24
N ARG A 82 -4.75 -0.51 -7.36
CA ARG A 82 -5.05 -1.90 -7.75
C ARG A 82 -5.90 -2.63 -6.72
N LEU A 83 -5.57 -2.48 -5.44
CA LEU A 83 -6.32 -3.07 -4.33
C LEU A 83 -7.75 -2.50 -4.26
N ALA A 84 -7.91 -1.21 -4.55
CA ALA A 84 -9.23 -0.58 -4.64
C ALA A 84 -9.97 -0.90 -5.95
N GLU A 85 -9.36 -1.64 -6.88
CA GLU A 85 -9.87 -1.89 -8.24
C GLU A 85 -10.23 -0.59 -8.99
N ARG A 86 -9.43 0.47 -8.78
CA ARG A 86 -9.63 1.80 -9.39
C ARG A 86 -8.49 2.15 -10.34
N GLN A 87 -8.84 2.88 -11.39
CA GLN A 87 -7.84 3.42 -12.31
C GLN A 87 -7.33 4.79 -11.82
N PRO A 88 -6.01 5.00 -11.85
CA PRO A 88 -5.41 6.31 -11.61
C PRO A 88 -5.75 7.28 -12.75
N PRO A 89 -5.66 8.61 -12.54
CA PRO A 89 -5.96 9.62 -13.56
C PRO A 89 -5.01 9.56 -14.77
N GLN A 90 -3.80 9.02 -14.58
CA GLN A 90 -2.85 8.70 -15.64
C GLN A 90 -2.24 7.33 -15.37
N PRO A 91 -1.88 6.55 -16.41
CA PRO A 91 -1.22 5.26 -16.24
C PRO A 91 0.09 5.39 -15.44
N LEU A 92 0.25 4.52 -14.46
CA LEU A 92 1.46 4.36 -13.66
C LEU A 92 2.48 3.47 -14.39
N ALA A 93 3.73 3.46 -13.90
CA ALA A 93 4.80 2.65 -14.50
C ALA A 93 4.46 1.15 -14.51
N GLN A 94 3.83 0.63 -13.46
CA GLN A 94 3.40 -0.76 -13.41
C GLN A 94 2.24 -1.06 -14.36
N ASP A 95 1.38 -0.07 -14.67
CA ASP A 95 0.31 -0.24 -15.67
C ASP A 95 0.90 -0.49 -17.06
N LEU A 96 1.98 0.21 -17.41
CA LEU A 96 2.70 -0.03 -18.66
C LEU A 96 3.30 -1.45 -18.71
N LEU A 97 3.85 -1.94 -17.59
CA LEU A 97 4.41 -3.30 -17.52
C LEU A 97 3.32 -4.36 -17.71
N ASP A 98 2.18 -4.20 -17.03
CA ASP A 98 1.03 -5.07 -17.17
C ASP A 98 0.54 -5.10 -18.63
N ASP A 99 0.43 -3.93 -19.27
CA ASP A 99 0.05 -3.79 -20.68
C ASP A 99 1.04 -4.48 -21.64
N VAL A 100 2.34 -4.34 -21.40
CA VAL A 100 3.37 -5.00 -22.20
C VAL A 100 3.25 -6.52 -22.08
N VAL A 101 3.11 -7.05 -20.87
CA VAL A 101 2.94 -8.49 -20.62
C VAL A 101 1.69 -9.00 -21.34
N ASN A 102 0.55 -8.31 -21.17
CA ASN A 102 -0.71 -8.69 -21.79
C ASN A 102 -0.66 -8.65 -23.32
N ARG A 103 -0.11 -7.59 -23.92
CA ARG A 103 -0.01 -7.43 -25.39
C ARG A 103 0.93 -8.43 -26.04
N LEU A 104 1.95 -8.89 -25.31
CA LEU A 104 2.82 -9.97 -25.76
C LEU A 104 2.19 -11.36 -25.52
N GLY A 105 0.97 -11.45 -25.01
CA GLY A 105 0.27 -12.71 -24.75
C GLY A 105 0.80 -13.46 -23.51
N GLY A 106 1.50 -12.76 -22.62
CA GLY A 106 1.90 -13.27 -21.32
C GLY A 106 0.78 -13.15 -20.29
N LYS A 107 0.79 -14.05 -19.32
CA LYS A 107 -0.10 -14.02 -18.16
C LYS A 107 0.72 -14.29 -16.90
N VAL A 108 0.65 -13.40 -15.91
CA VAL A 108 1.20 -13.68 -14.58
C VAL A 108 0.31 -14.71 -13.89
N THR A 109 0.92 -15.75 -13.33
CA THR A 109 0.20 -16.90 -12.74
C THR A 109 0.45 -17.04 -11.25
N GLU A 110 1.62 -16.61 -10.80
CA GLU A 110 2.03 -16.66 -9.41
C GLU A 110 3.16 -15.64 -9.18
N VAL A 111 3.21 -15.08 -7.99
CA VAL A 111 4.35 -14.32 -7.51
C VAL A 111 4.83 -14.88 -6.18
N ARG A 112 6.14 -14.79 -5.94
CA ARG A 112 6.78 -15.31 -4.73
C ARG A 112 7.62 -14.26 -4.04
N ILE A 113 7.56 -14.25 -2.71
CA ILE A 113 8.56 -13.62 -1.85
C ILE A 113 9.37 -14.76 -1.24
N ASP A 114 10.61 -14.93 -1.70
CA ASP A 114 11.38 -16.15 -1.50
C ASP A 114 12.35 -16.05 -0.33
N ASP A 115 13.01 -14.91 -0.14
CA ASP A 115 14.02 -14.74 0.90
C ASP A 115 14.00 -13.32 1.50
N LEU A 116 14.59 -13.19 2.69
CA LEU A 116 14.85 -11.94 3.38
C LEU A 116 16.27 -12.01 3.94
N ARG A 117 17.15 -11.12 3.46
CA ARG A 117 18.54 -10.99 3.93
C ARG A 117 18.90 -9.53 4.07
N ASP A 118 19.54 -9.16 5.17
CA ASP A 118 19.97 -7.78 5.43
C ASP A 118 18.81 -6.77 5.27
N ASN A 119 17.61 -7.15 5.71
CA ASN A 119 16.35 -6.40 5.55
C ASN A 119 15.92 -6.14 4.09
N VAL A 120 16.48 -6.87 3.13
CA VAL A 120 16.11 -6.82 1.72
C VAL A 120 15.39 -8.10 1.33
N TYR A 121 14.14 -7.95 0.92
CA TYR A 121 13.34 -9.05 0.38
C TYR A 121 13.71 -9.33 -1.09
N SER A 122 13.74 -10.61 -1.46
CA SER A 122 13.82 -11.05 -2.86
C SER A 122 12.58 -11.82 -3.27
N GLY A 123 12.24 -11.76 -4.55
CA GLY A 123 11.03 -12.38 -5.06
C GLY A 123 11.07 -12.64 -6.55
N ARG A 124 10.07 -13.38 -7.02
CA ARG A 124 9.96 -13.81 -8.41
C ARG A 124 8.53 -13.72 -8.93
N VAL A 125 8.40 -13.35 -10.19
CA VAL A 125 7.14 -13.39 -10.94
C VAL A 125 7.17 -14.56 -11.91
N PHE A 126 6.12 -15.38 -11.88
CA PHE A 126 5.95 -16.54 -12.76
C PHE A 126 4.93 -16.20 -13.84
N LEU A 127 5.36 -16.27 -15.10
CA LEU A 127 4.56 -15.95 -16.26
C LEU A 127 4.39 -17.17 -17.17
N GLU A 128 3.23 -17.23 -17.84
CA GLU A 128 2.95 -18.19 -18.90
C GLU A 128 2.63 -17.44 -20.20
N GLN A 129 3.20 -17.89 -21.31
CA GLN A 129 2.93 -17.40 -22.66
C GLN A 129 2.69 -18.62 -23.57
N GLY A 130 1.43 -18.98 -23.77
CA GLY A 130 1.07 -20.24 -24.41
C GLY A 130 1.59 -21.45 -23.63
N GLN A 131 2.50 -22.23 -24.23
CA GLN A 131 3.15 -23.38 -23.57
C GLN A 131 4.44 -23.01 -22.83
N LYS A 132 4.94 -21.77 -23.00
CA LYS A 132 6.20 -21.33 -22.42
C LYS A 132 5.97 -20.84 -21.00
N LYS A 133 6.77 -21.33 -20.05
CA LYS A 133 6.84 -20.82 -18.67
C LYS A 133 8.09 -19.99 -18.50
N MET A 134 7.95 -18.85 -17.85
CA MET A 134 9.05 -17.91 -17.59
C MET A 134 9.03 -17.49 -16.13
N THR A 135 10.21 -17.23 -15.59
CA THR A 135 10.39 -16.70 -14.25
C THR A 135 11.24 -15.45 -14.36
N LEU A 136 10.81 -14.38 -13.71
CA LEU A 136 11.52 -13.11 -13.63
C LEU A 136 11.84 -12.81 -12.18
N GLU A 137 13.07 -12.41 -11.90
CA GLU A 137 13.42 -11.81 -10.60
C GLU A 137 12.77 -10.43 -10.50
N ALA A 138 12.14 -10.15 -9.37
CA ALA A 138 11.42 -8.90 -9.16
C ALA A 138 11.42 -8.52 -7.68
N ARG A 139 11.35 -7.20 -7.41
CA ARG A 139 11.10 -6.73 -6.05
C ARG A 139 9.71 -7.18 -5.60
N PRO A 140 9.48 -7.40 -4.29
CA PRO A 140 8.15 -7.78 -3.80
C PRO A 140 7.07 -6.75 -4.14
N SER A 141 7.36 -5.44 -4.08
CA SER A 141 6.39 -4.40 -4.41
C SER A 141 5.86 -4.51 -5.84
N ASP A 142 6.76 -4.66 -6.81
CA ASP A 142 6.42 -4.84 -8.23
C ASP A 142 5.67 -6.17 -8.44
N SER A 143 6.11 -7.23 -7.75
CA SER A 143 5.48 -8.54 -7.80
C SER A 143 4.04 -8.51 -7.28
N ILE A 144 3.80 -7.85 -6.15
CA ILE A 144 2.48 -7.70 -5.55
C ILE A 144 1.57 -6.89 -6.48
N ALA A 145 2.06 -5.79 -7.05
CA ALA A 145 1.29 -4.98 -7.99
C ALA A 145 0.84 -5.79 -9.22
N MET A 146 1.75 -6.54 -9.84
CA MET A 146 1.39 -7.42 -10.98
C MET A 146 0.41 -8.52 -10.57
N ALA A 147 0.54 -9.07 -9.37
CA ALA A 147 -0.35 -10.12 -8.87
C ALA A 147 -1.79 -9.60 -8.68
N LEU A 148 -1.96 -8.39 -8.17
CA LEU A 148 -3.27 -7.75 -8.04
C LEU A 148 -3.94 -7.55 -9.40
N THR A 149 -3.22 -7.02 -10.39
CA THR A 149 -3.78 -6.80 -11.75
C THR A 149 -4.18 -8.12 -12.43
N SER A 150 -3.36 -9.16 -12.28
CA SER A 150 -3.55 -10.45 -12.96
C SER A 150 -4.39 -11.46 -12.17
N HIS A 151 -4.81 -11.10 -10.95
CA HIS A 151 -5.39 -12.01 -9.97
C HIS A 151 -4.54 -13.28 -9.76
N ALA A 152 -3.22 -13.12 -9.77
CA ALA A 152 -2.28 -14.20 -9.53
C ALA A 152 -2.12 -14.49 -8.04
N ARG A 153 -1.73 -15.72 -7.70
CA ARG A 153 -1.45 -16.12 -6.31
C ARG A 153 -0.21 -15.40 -5.79
N ILE A 154 -0.29 -14.82 -4.61
CA ILE A 154 0.86 -14.30 -3.88
C ILE A 154 1.28 -15.35 -2.86
N ARG A 155 2.51 -15.85 -2.97
CA ARG A 155 3.05 -16.86 -2.05
C ARG A 155 4.33 -16.38 -1.40
N VAL A 156 4.53 -16.78 -0.15
CA VAL A 156 5.70 -16.39 0.64
C VAL A 156 6.30 -17.65 1.23
N THR A 157 7.63 -17.74 1.27
CA THR A 157 8.28 -18.88 1.93
C THR A 157 8.04 -18.83 3.44
N ARG A 158 7.89 -20.01 4.05
CA ARG A 158 7.78 -20.14 5.50
C ARG A 158 8.93 -19.42 6.22
N LYS A 159 10.14 -19.51 5.66
CA LYS A 159 11.32 -18.79 6.14
C LYS A 159 11.07 -17.29 6.31
N VAL A 160 10.53 -16.62 5.28
CA VAL A 160 10.25 -15.18 5.32
C VAL A 160 9.17 -14.86 6.36
N LEU A 161 8.12 -15.69 6.46
CA LEU A 161 7.09 -15.52 7.49
C LEU A 161 7.63 -15.70 8.91
N THR A 162 8.55 -16.63 9.13
CA THR A 162 9.20 -16.80 10.44
C THR A 162 10.11 -15.62 10.79
N LEU A 163 10.73 -14.99 9.79
CA LEU A 163 11.66 -13.88 9.99
C LEU A 163 10.96 -12.54 10.24
N ALA A 164 9.87 -12.27 9.53
CA ALA A 164 9.25 -10.94 9.48
C ALA A 164 7.72 -10.95 9.60
N GLY A 165 7.10 -12.13 9.69
CA GLY A 165 5.67 -12.24 9.97
C GLY A 165 5.37 -11.90 11.42
N ILE A 166 4.28 -11.19 11.63
CA ILE A 166 3.73 -10.80 12.92
C ILE A 166 2.48 -11.64 13.16
N THR A 167 2.46 -12.37 14.25
CA THR A 167 1.33 -13.20 14.67
C THR A 167 0.23 -12.35 15.30
N ARG A 168 -0.99 -12.88 15.30
CA ARG A 168 -2.13 -12.23 15.95
C ARG A 168 -1.86 -11.98 17.45
N GLU A 169 -1.23 -12.93 18.12
CA GLU A 169 -0.88 -12.83 19.53
C GLU A 169 0.08 -11.67 19.81
N GLU A 170 1.07 -11.46 18.93
CA GLU A 170 1.99 -10.32 19.02
C GLU A 170 1.27 -8.98 18.80
N ILE A 171 0.36 -8.91 17.82
CA ILE A 171 -0.46 -7.70 17.59
C ILE A 171 -1.31 -7.38 18.83
N GLU A 172 -1.95 -8.38 19.42
CA GLU A 172 -2.79 -8.21 20.62
C GLU A 172 -1.96 -7.87 21.88
N GLY A 173 -0.72 -8.36 21.97
CA GLY A 173 0.23 -8.00 23.02
C GLY A 173 0.65 -6.54 22.95
N LEU A 174 0.99 -6.04 21.75
CA LEU A 174 1.37 -4.65 21.51
C LEU A 174 0.25 -3.65 21.84
N GLN A 175 -1.01 -4.04 21.63
CA GLN A 175 -2.16 -3.19 21.98
C GLN A 175 -2.40 -3.08 23.50
N LYS A 176 -1.98 -4.08 24.28
CA LYS A 176 -2.11 -4.06 25.75
C LYS A 176 -0.99 -3.28 26.45
N GLU A 177 0.12 -3.06 25.77
CA GLU A 177 1.28 -2.31 26.29
C GLU A 177 1.39 -0.86 25.75
N GLY A 178 0.34 -0.36 25.08
CA GLY A 178 0.28 1.05 24.68
C GLY A 178 0.47 2.00 25.88
N PRO A 179 1.06 3.19 25.68
CA PRO A 179 1.23 4.15 26.77
C PRO A 179 -0.15 4.46 27.34
N GLY A 180 -0.37 4.09 28.60
CA GLY A 180 -1.62 4.34 29.31
C GLY A 180 -1.89 5.83 29.37
N VAL A 181 -2.67 6.36 28.42
CA VAL A 181 -3.29 7.67 28.56
C VAL A 181 -4.36 7.51 29.63
N GLY A 182 -3.98 7.87 30.86
CA GLY A 182 -4.86 7.99 32.01
C GLY A 182 -5.93 9.04 31.76
N GLY A 183 -7.07 8.64 31.22
CA GLY A 183 -8.29 9.42 31.16
C GLY A 183 -9.24 9.04 32.28
N SER A 184 -8.93 9.39 33.52
CA SER A 184 -9.92 9.38 34.61
C SER A 184 -10.74 10.66 34.54
N GLY A 185 -11.85 10.62 33.80
CA GLY A 185 -12.88 11.65 33.81
C GLY A 185 -14.18 11.05 33.29
N PRO A 186 -15.30 11.11 34.04
CA PRO A 186 -16.57 10.60 33.56
C PRO A 186 -17.06 11.49 32.41
N LEU A 187 -17.20 10.91 31.22
CA LEU A 187 -17.94 11.50 30.11
C LEU A 187 -19.43 11.32 30.40
N ASP A 188 -20.02 12.38 30.94
CA ASP A 188 -21.46 12.54 31.08
C ASP A 188 -22.11 12.54 29.69
N MET A 189 -23.05 11.62 29.49
CA MET A 189 -23.86 11.48 28.30
C MET A 189 -25.17 12.23 28.54
N THR A 190 -25.36 13.37 27.87
CA THR A 190 -26.69 13.92 27.63
C THR A 190 -26.89 14.26 26.16
N PRO A 191 -27.89 13.68 25.47
CA PRO A 191 -28.25 14.05 24.11
C PRO A 191 -29.23 15.24 24.15
N GLY A 192 -28.91 16.32 23.44
CA GLY A 192 -29.74 17.51 23.33
C GLY A 192 -29.93 17.95 21.89
N PHE A 193 -30.82 17.29 21.15
CA PHE A 193 -31.43 17.88 19.95
C PHE A 193 -32.56 18.82 20.37
N PRO A 194 -32.66 20.00 19.72
CA PRO A 194 -33.98 20.48 19.36
C PRO A 194 -34.07 20.87 17.87
N SER A 195 -35.24 20.61 17.29
CA SER A 195 -35.70 21.08 15.97
C SER A 195 -37.22 21.26 16.07
N PRO A 196 -37.93 21.92 15.12
CA PRO A 196 -37.78 23.25 14.53
C PRO A 196 -39.04 24.13 14.77
N GLY A 197 -38.94 25.45 14.57
CA GLY A 197 -40.10 26.36 14.56
C GLY A 197 -39.78 27.76 14.05
N ALA A 198 -40.06 28.01 12.77
CA ALA A 198 -40.14 29.34 12.14
C ALA A 198 -41.60 29.88 12.25
N PRO A 199 -41.96 31.10 11.79
CA PRO A 199 -41.17 32.15 11.13
C PRO A 199 -41.37 33.56 11.74
N ASN A 200 -40.57 34.54 11.32
CA ASN A 200 -41.01 35.92 11.02
C ASN A 200 -39.85 36.73 10.39
N GLU A 201 -40.06 37.19 9.16
CA GLU A 201 -39.33 38.28 8.47
C GLU A 201 -40.37 39.37 8.13
N PRO A 202 -39.98 40.59 7.70
CA PRO A 202 -38.86 41.45 8.10
C PRO A 202 -39.36 42.90 8.38
N PRO A 203 -38.47 43.92 8.46
CA PRO A 203 -38.46 44.84 7.34
C PRO A 203 -37.08 45.25 6.83
N ILE A 204 -37.13 45.64 5.56
CA ILE A 204 -36.08 46.08 4.65
C ILE A 204 -35.74 47.54 4.93
N ASP A 205 -34.45 47.91 4.95
CA ASP A 205 -34.04 49.25 4.53
C ASP A 205 -32.86 49.15 3.56
N MET A 206 -33.04 49.77 2.40
CA MET A 206 -32.16 49.72 1.24
C MET A 206 -31.35 51.02 1.20
N ASP A 207 -30.04 50.96 1.46
CA ASP A 207 -29.13 52.02 1.03
C ASP A 207 -28.47 51.65 -0.30
N LEU A 208 -28.93 52.37 -1.32
CA LEU A 208 -28.63 52.22 -2.73
C LEU A 208 -27.59 53.28 -3.11
N LYS A 209 -26.35 52.90 -3.43
CA LYS A 209 -25.48 53.60 -4.41
C LYS A 209 -24.13 52.90 -4.62
N GLY A 210 -23.90 52.42 -5.85
CA GLY A 210 -22.56 52.47 -6.43
C GLY A 210 -21.97 51.15 -6.94
N LEU A 211 -22.57 50.51 -7.94
CA LEU A 211 -21.81 49.63 -8.84
C LEU A 211 -22.22 49.88 -10.31
N PRO A 212 -21.28 50.23 -11.23
CA PRO A 212 -21.59 50.45 -12.64
C PRO A 212 -21.80 49.13 -13.42
N PRO A 213 -22.55 49.15 -14.54
CA PRO A 213 -23.10 47.95 -15.18
C PRO A 213 -22.22 47.35 -16.29
N GLY A 214 -22.30 46.02 -16.41
CA GLY A 214 -22.42 45.32 -17.69
C GLY A 214 -21.17 45.06 -18.52
N HIS A 215 -20.64 43.82 -18.43
CA HIS A 215 -20.01 43.18 -19.59
C HIS A 215 -20.57 41.75 -19.78
N PRO A 216 -21.02 41.40 -21.01
CA PRO A 216 -21.57 40.08 -21.30
C PRO A 216 -20.46 39.03 -21.49
N MET A 217 -20.67 37.82 -20.99
CA MET A 217 -19.82 36.66 -21.28
C MET A 217 -20.00 36.17 -22.72
N PRO A 218 -18.93 35.95 -23.51
CA PRO A 218 -19.02 35.16 -24.72
C PRO A 218 -18.74 33.67 -24.47
N LYS A 219 -19.48 32.87 -25.22
CA LYS A 219 -19.56 31.41 -25.27
C LYS A 219 -18.38 30.82 -26.04
N THR A 220 -17.90 29.65 -25.61
CA THR A 220 -17.12 28.57 -26.30
C THR A 220 -15.78 28.19 -25.63
N PRO A 221 -15.45 26.89 -25.54
CA PRO A 221 -14.17 26.41 -25.02
C PRO A 221 -13.04 26.64 -26.05
N PRO A 222 -11.79 26.88 -25.62
CA PRO A 222 -10.69 27.09 -26.54
C PRO A 222 -10.33 25.79 -27.27
N LEU A 223 -10.47 25.83 -28.60
CA LEU A 223 -9.95 24.86 -29.55
C LEU A 223 -8.41 25.00 -29.57
N GLY A 224 -7.71 24.05 -28.94
CA GLY A 224 -6.25 24.01 -28.97
C GLY A 224 -5.76 23.74 -30.39
N THR A 225 -5.15 24.75 -31.01
CA THR A 225 -4.48 24.63 -32.30
C THR A 225 -3.16 23.87 -32.10
N GLY A 226 -3.11 22.65 -32.62
CA GLY A 226 -1.86 21.89 -32.71
C GLY A 226 -0.84 22.69 -33.51
N LYS A 227 0.31 22.95 -32.89
CA LYS A 227 1.49 23.45 -33.59
C LYS A 227 2.33 22.22 -33.96
N GLU A 228 2.46 21.97 -35.25
CA GLU A 228 3.50 21.08 -35.79
C GLU A 228 4.86 21.58 -35.30
N ILE A 229 5.62 20.67 -34.69
CA ILE A 229 7.04 20.88 -34.40
C ILE A 229 7.78 20.23 -35.56
N GLU A 230 8.30 21.05 -36.48
CA GLU A 230 9.33 20.61 -37.42
C GLU A 230 10.64 20.39 -36.64
N LEU A 231 11.06 19.11 -36.62
CA LEU A 231 12.35 18.49 -36.28
C LEU A 231 13.33 19.25 -35.36
#